data_AF-A0A8R7RBR2-F1
#
_entry.id   AF-A0A8R7RBR2-F1
#
_cell.length_a   1.000
_cell.length_b   1.000
_cell.length_c   1.000
_cell.angle_alpha   90.00
_cell.angle_beta   90.00
_cell.angle_gamma   90.00
#
_symmetry.space_group_name_H-M   'P 1'
#
loop_
_entity.id
_entity.type
_entity.pdbx_description
1 polymer ?
#
loop_
_entity_poly.entity_id
_entity_poly.type
_entity_poly.pdbx_seq_one_letter_code
_entity_poly.pdbx_strand_id
1 'polypeptide(L)'
;MLNSGGSPVTVGSSLGVSESTVSLVTQVFVEAMWERAMHHCCWPGSAQVKKIKRKFDKIHGLPNCHGIVQTAHITFGSHSGDHEENDSMLMQAMVDPNMRFTDIWLWSSGSMNQLS
;
A
#
# COMPACT_ATOMS: atom_id res chain seq x y z
N MET A 1 -8.90 -3.77 9.49
CA MET A 1 -10.10 -4.60 9.22
C MET A 1 -10.36 -4.67 7.72
N LEU A 2 -10.87 -5.80 7.22
CA LEU A 2 -11.45 -5.90 5.87
C LEU A 2 -12.68 -4.98 5.83
N ASN A 3 -12.74 -4.07 4.86
CA ASN A 3 -13.83 -3.08 4.68
C ASN A 3 -15.19 -3.70 4.29
N SER A 4 -15.38 -5.02 4.46
CA SER A 4 -16.57 -5.77 4.06
C SER A 4 -17.72 -5.72 5.07
N GLY A 5 -17.56 -5.04 6.21
CA GLY A 5 -18.63 -4.73 7.17
C GLY A 5 -18.88 -5.78 8.28
N GLY A 6 -18.23 -6.95 8.24
CA GLY A 6 -18.31 -7.96 9.31
C GLY A 6 -17.15 -7.86 10.31
N SER A 7 -17.42 -7.88 11.62
CA SER A 7 -16.36 -8.03 12.62
C SER A 7 -15.76 -9.45 12.58
N PRO A 8 -14.49 -9.63 12.99
CA PRO A 8 -13.87 -10.95 13.13
C PRO A 8 -14.72 -11.94 13.95
N VAL A 9 -15.42 -11.44 14.98
CA VAL A 9 -16.36 -12.23 15.78
C VAL A 9 -17.53 -12.76 14.95
N THR A 10 -18.16 -11.91 14.14
CA THR A 10 -19.29 -12.30 13.28
C THR A 10 -18.86 -13.31 12.21
N VAL A 11 -17.68 -13.10 11.62
CA VAL A 11 -17.09 -14.02 10.64
C VAL A 11 -16.76 -15.35 11.29
N GLY A 12 -16.13 -15.34 12.47
CA GLY A 12 -15.76 -16.55 13.21
C GLY A 12 -16.99 -17.38 13.59
N SER A 13 -18.02 -16.71 14.12
CA SER A 13 -19.31 -17.34 14.45
C SER A 13 -19.96 -18.03 13.24
N SER A 14 -19.90 -17.40 12.06
CA SER A 14 -20.48 -17.96 10.82
C SER A 14 -19.70 -19.18 10.29
N LEU A 15 -18.42 -19.28 10.62
CA LEU A 15 -17.53 -20.36 10.18
C LEU A 15 -17.27 -21.42 11.26
N GLY A 16 -17.83 -21.24 12.47
CA GLY A 16 -17.61 -22.15 13.61
C GLY A 16 -16.18 -22.09 14.18
N VAL A 17 -15.50 -20.96 14.07
CA VAL A 17 -14.12 -20.75 14.55
C VAL A 17 -14.02 -19.56 15.49
N SER A 18 -12.95 -19.48 16.28
CA SER A 18 -12.72 -18.33 17.15
C SER A 18 -12.33 -17.08 16.35
N GLU A 19 -12.57 -15.92 16.94
CA GLU A 19 -12.08 -14.63 16.44
C GLU A 19 -10.56 -14.67 16.18
N SER A 20 -9.78 -15.26 17.10
CA SER A 20 -8.33 -15.37 16.96
C SER A 20 -7.92 -16.15 15.71
N THR A 21 -8.66 -17.20 15.34
CA THR A 21 -8.43 -17.95 14.09
C THR A 21 -8.71 -17.07 12.87
N VAL A 22 -9.78 -16.28 12.88
CA VAL A 22 -10.10 -15.35 11.77
C VAL A 22 -9.00 -14.32 11.59
N SER A 23 -8.52 -13.72 12.69
CA SER A 23 -7.44 -12.74 12.67
C SER A 23 -6.14 -13.34 12.13
N LEU A 24 -5.75 -14.52 12.62
CA LEU A 24 -4.56 -15.22 12.16
C LEU A 24 -4.63 -15.55 10.66
N VAL A 25 -5.76 -16.10 10.19
CA VAL A 25 -5.94 -16.44 8.77
C VAL A 25 -5.90 -15.18 7.90
N THR A 26 -6.52 -14.08 8.36
CA THR A 26 -6.50 -12.80 7.64
C THR A 26 -5.07 -12.27 7.52
N GLN A 27 -4.31 -12.30 8.61
CA GLN A 27 -2.91 -11.87 8.63
C GLN A 27 -2.06 -12.70 7.65
N VAL A 28 -2.09 -14.04 7.78
CA VAL A 28 -1.32 -14.94 6.92
C VAL A 28 -1.70 -14.78 5.44
N PHE A 29 -2.99 -14.56 5.15
CA PHE A 29 -3.44 -14.29 3.79
C PHE A 29 -2.85 -12.99 3.25
N VAL A 30 -2.89 -11.90 4.03
CA VAL A 30 -2.33 -10.60 3.64
C VAL A 30 -0.82 -10.70 3.41
N GLU A 31 -0.09 -11.36 4.31
CA GLU A 31 1.36 -11.58 4.18
C GLU A 31 1.69 -12.39 2.92
N ALA A 32 1.00 -13.50 2.67
CA ALA A 32 1.22 -14.32 1.48
C ALA A 32 0.86 -13.59 0.17
N MET A 33 -0.15 -12.71 0.21
CA MET A 33 -0.49 -11.84 -0.92
C MET A 33 0.56 -10.77 -1.14
N TRP A 34 1.09 -10.18 -0.07
CA TRP A 34 2.16 -9.18 -0.12
C TRP A 34 3.42 -9.75 -0.76
N GLU A 35 3.92 -10.88 -0.25
CA GLU A 35 5.10 -11.57 -0.79
C GLU A 35 4.97 -11.84 -2.29
N ARG A 36 3.79 -12.31 -2.73
CA ARG A 36 3.51 -12.56 -4.14
C ARG A 36 3.38 -11.28 -4.95
N ALA A 37 2.89 -10.18 -4.40
CA ALA A 37 2.66 -8.94 -5.14
C ALA A 37 3.91 -8.04 -5.26
N MET A 38 4.93 -8.22 -4.41
CA MET A 38 6.09 -7.32 -4.34
C MET A 38 6.86 -7.18 -5.66
N HIS A 39 6.94 -8.23 -6.47
CA HIS A 39 7.59 -8.13 -7.78
C HIS A 39 6.85 -7.21 -8.78
N HIS A 40 5.59 -6.86 -8.52
CA HIS A 40 4.86 -5.84 -9.28
C HIS A 40 5.12 -4.41 -8.78
N CYS A 41 5.58 -4.25 -7.53
CA CYS A 41 5.96 -2.97 -6.92
C CYS A 41 7.49 -2.84 -7.00
N CYS A 42 8.05 -2.90 -8.20
CA CYS A 42 9.48 -2.73 -8.40
C CYS A 42 9.77 -1.59 -9.36
N TRP A 43 10.84 -0.86 -9.06
CA TRP A 43 11.31 0.21 -9.92
C TRP A 43 11.48 -0.27 -11.37
N PRO A 44 10.98 0.48 -12.37
CA PRO A 44 11.08 0.08 -13.76
C PRO A 44 12.54 -0.16 -14.19
N GLY A 45 12.78 -1.21 -14.97
CA GLY A 45 14.09 -1.46 -15.55
C GLY A 45 14.56 -0.33 -16.48
N SER A 46 15.86 -0.26 -16.78
CA SER A 46 16.48 0.85 -17.53
C SER A 46 15.82 1.16 -18.88
N ALA A 47 15.36 0.13 -19.61
CA ALA A 47 14.63 0.31 -20.86
C ALA A 47 13.23 0.93 -20.67
N GLN A 48 12.51 0.52 -19.62
CA GLN A 48 11.20 1.10 -19.29
C GLN A 48 11.34 2.54 -18.81
N VAL A 49 12.34 2.87 -17.97
CA VAL A 49 12.61 4.25 -17.54
C VAL A 49 12.86 5.17 -18.74
N LYS A 50 13.63 4.72 -19.74
CA LYS A 50 13.84 5.49 -20.98
C LYS A 50 12.53 5.74 -21.74
N LYS A 51 11.63 4.75 -21.78
CA LYS A 51 10.30 4.89 -22.39
C LYS A 51 9.42 5.88 -21.62
N ILE A 52 9.47 5.84 -20.28
CA ILE A 52 8.76 6.77 -19.41
C ILE A 52 9.25 8.21 -19.63
N LYS A 53 10.57 8.44 -19.60
CA LYS A 53 11.19 9.75 -19.91
C LYS A 53 10.67 10.34 -21.21
N ARG A 54 10.72 9.55 -22.29
CA ARG A 54 10.28 9.98 -23.62
C ARG A 54 8.80 10.33 -23.66
N LYS A 55 7.96 9.62 -22.91
CA LYS A 55 6.52 9.92 -22.83
C LYS A 55 6.25 11.19 -22.03
N PHE A 56 6.92 11.40 -20.89
CA PHE A 56 6.80 12.64 -20.13
C PHE A 56 7.23 13.86 -20.94
N ASP A 57 8.34 13.74 -21.67
CA ASP A 57 8.80 14.77 -22.60
C ASP A 57 7.74 15.07 -23.67
N LYS A 58 7.23 14.03 -24.34
CA LYS A 58 6.24 14.19 -25.41
C LYS A 58 4.90 14.78 -24.96
N ILE A 59 4.38 14.37 -23.79
CA ILE A 59 3.03 14.73 -23.35
C ILE A 59 3.04 16.02 -22.52
N HIS A 60 4.08 16.21 -21.70
CA HIS A 60 4.14 17.27 -20.69
C HIS A 60 5.34 18.23 -20.87
N GLY A 61 6.23 18.00 -21.84
CA GLY A 61 7.42 18.82 -22.04
C GLY A 61 8.47 18.65 -20.94
N LEU A 62 8.50 17.48 -20.27
CA LEU A 62 9.41 17.18 -19.16
C LEU A 62 10.50 16.16 -19.57
N PRO A 63 11.53 16.57 -20.33
CA PRO A 63 12.65 15.72 -20.68
C PRO A 63 13.44 15.43 -19.40
N ASN A 64 13.52 14.16 -19.02
CA ASN A 64 14.12 13.63 -17.78
C ASN A 64 13.17 13.39 -16.59
N CYS A 65 11.86 13.59 -16.70
CA CYS A 65 10.95 13.10 -15.67
C CYS A 65 10.82 11.56 -15.74
N HIS A 66 10.97 10.86 -14.61
CA HIS A 66 10.85 9.38 -14.52
C HIS A 66 9.55 8.92 -13.89
N GLY A 67 8.74 9.85 -13.39
CA GLY A 67 7.52 9.60 -12.66
C GLY A 67 7.16 10.78 -11.78
N ILE A 68 5.92 10.79 -11.33
CA ILE A 68 5.42 11.73 -10.32
C ILE A 68 5.27 10.95 -9.02
N VAL A 69 5.77 11.50 -7.92
CA VAL A 69 5.59 10.92 -6.58
C VAL A 69 4.34 11.53 -5.96
N GLN A 70 3.41 10.68 -5.54
CA GLN A 70 2.23 11.06 -4.79
C GLN A 70 2.26 10.41 -3.40
N THR A 71 2.03 11.21 -2.37
CA THR A 71 1.93 10.73 -0.99
C THR A 71 0.47 10.74 -0.53
N ALA A 72 0.04 9.71 0.18
CA ALA A 72 -1.27 9.62 0.80
C ALA A 72 -1.13 9.07 2.23
N HIS A 73 -1.94 9.61 3.14
CA HIS A 73 -2.03 9.11 4.52
C HIS A 73 -3.26 8.20 4.64
N ILE A 74 -3.03 6.94 4.96
CA ILE A 74 -4.06 5.92 5.10
C ILE A 74 -4.27 5.68 6.59
N THR A 75 -5.41 6.10 7.11
CA THR A 75 -5.81 5.82 8.50
C THR A 75 -6.58 4.51 8.55
N PHE A 76 -6.13 3.56 9.36
CA PHE A 76 -6.93 2.39 9.69
C PHE A 76 -7.86 2.72 10.85
N GLY A 77 -9.12 2.30 10.78
CA GLY A 77 -10.07 2.50 11.89
C GLY A 77 -9.66 1.67 13.10
N SER A 78 -9.55 2.28 14.27
CA SER A 78 -9.35 1.59 15.56
C SER A 78 -10.65 0.94 16.02
N HIS A 79 -10.56 -0.24 16.66
CA HIS A 79 -11.72 -0.95 17.20
C HIS A 79 -11.67 -1.15 18.72
N SER A 80 -10.79 -0.42 19.42
CA SER A 80 -10.76 -0.38 20.88
C SER A 80 -11.09 1.04 21.33
N GLY A 81 -12.05 1.17 22.24
CA GLY A 81 -12.34 2.42 22.95
C GLY A 81 -11.20 2.89 23.87
N ASP A 82 -10.10 2.16 23.90
CA ASP A 82 -8.87 2.55 24.57
C ASP A 82 -7.98 3.26 23.56
N HIS A 83 -7.55 4.46 23.95
CA HIS A 83 -6.66 5.36 23.23
C HIS A 83 -5.34 4.67 22.86
N GLU A 84 -5.31 3.91 21.77
CA GLU A 84 -4.08 3.64 21.04
C GLU A 84 -4.08 4.45 19.75
N GLU A 85 -2.97 5.16 19.59
CA GLU A 85 -2.61 6.05 18.50
C GLU A 85 -3.02 5.43 17.16
N ASN A 86 -3.81 6.14 16.35
CA ASN A 86 -4.29 5.61 15.08
C ASN A 86 -3.13 5.07 14.26
N ASP A 87 -3.04 3.74 14.14
CA ASP A 87 -2.13 3.05 13.24
C ASP A 87 -2.41 3.58 11.84
N SER A 88 -1.55 4.49 11.42
CA SER A 88 -1.67 5.19 10.16
C SER A 88 -0.48 4.80 9.32
N MET A 89 -0.74 4.52 8.05
CA MET A 89 0.29 4.22 7.09
C MET A 89 0.45 5.39 6.14
N LEU A 90 1.70 5.75 5.88
CA LEU A 90 2.04 6.62 4.78
C LEU A 90 2.26 5.76 3.54
N MET A 91 1.52 6.05 2.47
CA MET A 91 1.73 5.48 1.15
C MET A 91 2.40 6.51 0.25
N GLN A 92 3.53 6.17 -0.35
CA GLN A 92 4.13 6.92 -1.45
C GLN A 92 4.05 6.08 -2.71
N ALA A 93 3.43 6.60 -3.76
CA ALA A 93 3.32 5.91 -5.03
C ALA A 93 3.99 6.73 -6.14
N MET A 94 4.75 6.07 -7.00
CA MET A 94 5.23 6.66 -8.23
C MET A 94 4.29 6.32 -9.38
N VAL A 95 3.97 7.34 -10.19
CA VAL A 95 3.02 7.23 -11.29
C VAL A 95 3.67 7.62 -12.62
N ASP A 96 3.40 6.83 -13.67
CA ASP A 96 3.87 7.08 -15.04
C ASP A 96 2.97 8.08 -15.81
N PRO A 97 3.33 8.49 -17.05
CA PRO A 97 2.54 9.41 -17.86
C PRO A 97 1.16 8.89 -18.27
N ASN A 98 0.87 7.61 -18.07
CA ASN A 98 -0.42 6.99 -18.35
C ASN A 98 -1.22 6.76 -17.06
N MET A 99 -0.86 7.43 -15.97
CA MET A 99 -1.48 7.30 -14.65
C MET A 99 -1.40 5.89 -14.05
N ARG A 100 -0.36 5.11 -14.40
CA ARG A 100 -0.13 3.78 -13.83
C ARG A 100 0.88 3.86 -12.70
N PHE A 101 0.61 3.15 -11.60
CA PHE A 101 1.60 2.95 -10.55
C PHE A 101 2.79 2.16 -11.11
N THR A 102 3.98 2.72 -10.94
CA THR A 102 5.25 2.08 -11.28
C THR A 102 5.97 1.58 -10.05
N ASP A 103 5.72 2.18 -8.91
CA ASP A 103 6.29 1.78 -7.64
C ASP A 103 5.37 2.25 -6.50
N ILE A 104 5.33 1.51 -5.39
CA ILE A 104 4.53 1.84 -4.21
C ILE A 104 5.35 1.50 -2.97
N TRP A 105 5.56 2.50 -2.13
CA TRP A 105 6.14 2.37 -0.81
C TRP A 105 5.07 2.58 0.26
N LEU A 106 5.08 1.72 1.28
CA LEU A 106 4.15 1.75 2.41
C LEU A 106 4.96 1.69 3.71
N TRP A 107 4.69 2.60 4.62
CA TRP A 107 5.41 2.71 5.89
C TRP A 107 4.47 3.09 7.03
N SER A 108 4.77 2.67 8.26
CA SER A 108 4.04 3.15 9.44
C SER A 108 4.40 4.62 9.72
N SER A 109 3.41 5.45 10.03
CA SER A 109 3.61 6.89 10.25
C SER A 109 4.62 7.19 11.37
N GLY A 110 4.69 6.35 12.40
CA GLY A 110 5.60 6.49 13.53
C GLY A 110 7.09 6.31 13.21
N SER A 111 7.43 5.69 12.08
CA SER A 111 8.82 5.36 11.76
C SER A 111 9.52 6.38 10.85
N MET A 112 8.95 7.58 10.66
CA MET A 112 9.51 8.67 9.85
C MET A 112 10.57 9.52 10.59
N ASN A 113 10.77 9.29 11.89
CA ASN A 113 11.72 10.05 12.73
C ASN A 113 13.20 9.66 12.54
N GLN A 114 13.54 8.73 11.64
CA GLN A 114 14.92 8.21 11.47
C GLN A 114 15.59 8.57 10.13
N LEU A 115 14.96 9.41 9.31
CA LEU A 115 15.56 9.91 8.07
C LEU A 115 15.66 11.43 8.15
N SER A 116 16.68 11.92 8.87
CA SER A 116 17.18 13.30 8.84
C SER A 116 18.69 13.29 8.76
#